data_AF-A0AAF0UT21-F1
#
_entry.id   AF-A0AAF0UT21-F1
#
_cell.length_a   1.000
_cell.length_b   1.000
_cell.length_c   1.000
_cell.angle_alpha   90.00
_cell.angle_beta   90.00
_cell.angle_gamma   90.00
#
_symmetry.space_group_name_H-M   'P 1'
#
loop_
_entity.id
_entity.type
_entity.pdbx_description
1 polymer ?
#
loop_
_entity_poly.entity_id
_entity_poly.type
_entity_poly.pdbx_seq_one_letter_code
_entity_poly.pdbx_strand_id
1 'polypeptide(L)'
;WPWKLIWKIKLPPKIVCFCWTALYEACLTQDNLYKRKRIIVNRCYLCQKAAESNKHLFLHCTVTAELWNMFYSLFGLSWVMPHSIKEAYESWCCWKVDSTIKQTWKMIPAAIFWSIWRERNRRCFEGLSTPLHSLKAECLMCLYSWVNLSYVDSLDSFSNFVGSLVLA
;
A
#
# COMPACT_ATOMS: atom_id res chain seq x y z
N TRP A 1 -13.38 11.96 12.57
CA TRP A 1 -12.26 11.09 13.01
C TRP A 1 -11.99 10.00 11.98
N PRO A 2 -10.71 9.68 11.70
CA PRO A 2 -10.27 8.80 10.62
C PRO A 2 -10.73 7.34 10.72
N TRP A 3 -11.39 6.93 11.81
CA TRP A 3 -11.87 5.55 11.96
C TRP A 3 -12.77 5.12 10.79
N LYS A 4 -13.60 6.03 10.25
CA LYS A 4 -14.46 5.74 9.09
C LYS A 4 -13.66 5.44 7.81
N LEU A 5 -12.42 5.92 7.70
CA LEU A 5 -11.57 5.73 6.53
C LEU A 5 -11.04 4.30 6.44
N ILE A 6 -10.74 3.67 7.58
CA ILE A 6 -10.08 2.34 7.59
C ILE A 6 -11.07 1.25 7.99
N TRP A 7 -11.84 1.46 9.07
CA TRP A 7 -12.66 0.41 9.68
C TRP A 7 -13.95 0.08 8.92
N LYS A 8 -14.37 0.94 7.98
CA LYS A 8 -15.54 0.66 7.12
C LYS A 8 -15.20 -0.11 5.84
N ILE A 9 -13.92 -0.29 5.54
CA ILE A 9 -13.49 -1.04 4.36
C ILE A 9 -13.53 -2.54 4.70
N LYS A 10 -14.05 -3.37 3.81
CA LYS A 10 -14.08 -4.83 3.97
C LYS A 10 -12.69 -5.44 3.79
N LEU A 11 -11.79 -5.23 4.74
CA LEU A 11 -10.44 -5.77 4.76
C LEU A 11 -10.28 -6.81 5.88
N PRO A 12 -9.34 -7.76 5.76
CA PRO A 12 -9.02 -8.65 6.87
C PRO A 12 -8.62 -7.84 8.12
N PRO A 13 -9.02 -8.24 9.35
CA PRO A 13 -8.76 -7.47 10.56
C PRO A 13 -7.28 -7.11 10.77
N LYS A 14 -6.37 -8.02 10.43
CA LYS A 14 -4.92 -7.79 10.46
C LYS A 14 -4.50 -6.58 9.63
N ILE A 15 -5.10 -6.41 8.45
CA ILE A 15 -4.80 -5.30 7.53
C ILE A 15 -5.38 -4.00 8.05
N VAL A 16 -6.59 -4.02 8.61
CA VAL A 16 -7.22 -2.86 9.25
C VAL A 16 -6.34 -2.34 10.40
N CYS A 17 -5.91 -3.22 11.31
CA CYS A 17 -5.02 -2.85 12.43
C CYS A 17 -3.66 -2.32 11.95
N PHE A 18 -3.11 -2.92 10.89
CA PHE A 18 -1.87 -2.44 10.30
C PHE A 18 -2.03 -1.04 9.68
N CYS A 19 -3.07 -0.82 8.86
CA CYS A 19 -3.32 0.47 8.24
C CYS A 19 -3.58 1.55 9.31
N TRP A 20 -4.27 1.20 10.39
CA TRP A 20 -4.42 2.07 11.55
C TRP A 20 -3.05 2.45 12.12
N THR A 21 -2.18 1.47 12.35
CA THR A 21 -0.81 1.73 12.84
C THR A 21 -0.01 2.63 11.90
N ALA A 22 -0.11 2.42 10.58
CA ALA A 22 0.55 3.24 9.57
C ALA A 22 0.00 4.68 9.54
N LEU A 23 -1.31 4.86 9.71
CA LEU A 23 -1.97 6.17 9.75
C LEU A 23 -1.46 7.04 10.91
N TYR A 24 -1.15 6.42 12.05
CA TYR A 24 -0.55 7.10 13.21
C TYR A 24 0.98 7.14 13.15
N GLU A 25 1.57 6.80 12.01
CA GLU A 25 3.02 6.78 11.80
C GLU A 25 3.75 5.96 12.88
N ALA A 26 3.12 4.87 13.34
CA ALA A 26 3.58 4.08 14.47
C ALA A 26 4.20 2.73 14.06
N CYS A 27 4.32 2.44 12.76
CA CYS A 27 5.00 1.22 12.31
C CYS A 27 6.47 1.21 12.75
N LEU A 28 7.04 0.02 12.89
CA LEU A 28 8.41 -0.20 13.38
C LEU A 28 9.47 0.08 12.29
N THR A 29 9.40 1.26 11.69
CA THR A 29 10.45 1.84 10.85
C THR A 29 11.67 2.18 11.69
N GLN A 30 12.83 2.29 11.04
CA GLN A 30 14.08 2.57 11.76
C GLN A 30 14.06 3.91 12.52
N ASP A 31 13.40 4.95 12.00
CA ASP A 31 13.21 6.21 12.75
C ASP A 31 12.44 6.01 14.05
N ASN A 32 11.40 5.18 14.05
CA ASN A 32 10.61 4.88 15.23
C ASN A 32 11.35 3.98 16.22
N LEU A 33 12.17 3.05 15.72
CA LEU A 33 13.07 2.28 16.57
C LEU A 33 14.12 3.17 17.23
N TYR A 34 14.67 4.13 16.48
CA TYR A 34 15.58 5.14 17.02
C TYR A 34 14.92 5.99 18.11
N LYS A 35 13.70 6.50 17.87
CA LYS A 35 12.89 7.22 18.89
C LYS A 35 12.64 6.37 20.15
N ARG A 36 12.61 5.03 20.00
CA ARG A 36 12.50 4.06 21.10
C ARG A 36 13.86 3.62 21.67
N LYS A 37 14.90 4.43 21.49
CA LYS A 37 16.25 4.22 22.04
C LYS A 37 16.94 2.95 21.52
N ARG A 38 16.61 2.48 20.31
CA ARG A 38 17.40 1.45 19.61
C ARG A 38 18.46 2.11 18.75
N ILE A 39 19.71 1.68 18.89
CA ILE A 39 20.83 2.20 18.12
C ILE A 39 20.87 1.44 16.78
N ILE A 40 20.37 2.07 15.71
CA ILE A 40 20.30 1.50 14.37
C ILE A 40 20.68 2.59 13.37
N VAL A 41 21.49 2.24 12.37
CA VAL A 41 21.77 3.14 11.24
C VAL A 41 20.52 3.26 10.38
N ASN A 42 20.02 4.48 10.22
CA ASN A 42 18.78 4.71 9.51
C ASN A 42 19.00 4.82 7.99
N ARG A 43 18.58 3.80 7.26
CA ARG A 43 18.57 3.72 5.79
C ARG A 43 17.41 2.85 5.33
N CYS A 44 16.59 3.37 4.42
CA CYS A 44 15.42 2.67 3.88
C CYS A 44 15.82 1.36 3.17
N TYR A 45 15.26 0.25 3.63
CA TYR A 45 15.52 -1.07 3.05
C TYR A 45 15.05 -1.22 1.60
N LEU A 46 14.11 -0.38 1.15
CA LEU A 46 13.56 -0.44 -0.20
C LEU A 46 14.43 0.32 -1.21
N CYS A 47 14.57 1.64 -1.05
CA CYS A 47 15.28 2.46 -2.03
C CYS A 47 16.79 2.55 -1.76
N GLN A 48 17.24 2.29 -0.53
CA GLN A 48 18.63 2.44 -0.09
C GLN A 48 19.23 3.85 -0.33
N LYS A 49 18.40 4.88 -0.55
CA LYS A 49 18.82 6.24 -0.92
C LYS A 49 18.53 7.30 0.15
N ALA A 50 17.63 7.02 1.08
CA ALA A 50 17.21 7.97 2.11
C ALA A 50 16.99 7.26 3.46
N ALA A 51 16.86 8.04 4.53
CA ALA A 51 16.45 7.53 5.83
C ALA A 51 15.03 6.94 5.77
N GLU A 52 14.83 5.80 6.43
CA GLU A 52 13.53 5.19 6.62
C GLU A 52 12.71 5.96 7.66
N SER A 53 11.52 6.39 7.25
CA SER A 53 10.44 6.87 8.10
C SER A 53 9.12 6.31 7.59
N ASN A 54 8.03 6.39 8.36
CA ASN A 54 6.71 5.95 7.89
C ASN A 54 6.31 6.69 6.59
N LYS A 55 6.45 8.03 6.57
CA LYS A 55 6.15 8.87 5.41
C LYS A 55 7.02 8.49 4.20
N HIS A 56 8.32 8.34 4.40
CA HIS A 56 9.20 7.92 3.30
C HIS A 56 8.80 6.53 2.81
N LEU A 57 8.68 5.55 3.70
CA LEU A 57 8.41 4.17 3.35
C LEU A 57 7.11 4.02 2.55
N PHE A 58 6.02 4.65 2.99
CA PHE A 58 4.69 4.43 2.41
C PHE A 58 4.28 5.42 1.32
N LEU A 59 4.97 6.56 1.18
CA LEU A 59 4.59 7.61 0.22
C LEU A 59 5.74 8.00 -0.72
N HIS A 60 6.91 8.33 -0.17
CA HIS A 60 7.97 9.03 -0.92
C HIS A 60 9.13 8.13 -1.38
N CYS A 61 9.16 6.86 -0.97
CA CYS A 61 10.16 5.90 -1.39
C CYS A 61 9.99 5.65 -2.88
N THR A 62 11.09 5.62 -3.64
CA THR A 62 11.03 5.42 -5.10
C THR A 62 10.36 4.09 -5.48
N VAL A 63 10.55 3.03 -4.68
CA VAL A 63 9.86 1.74 -4.90
C VAL A 63 8.36 1.86 -4.64
N THR A 64 7.97 2.60 -3.60
CA THR A 64 6.56 2.81 -3.27
C THR A 64 5.86 3.71 -4.28
N ALA A 65 6.54 4.75 -4.76
CA ALA A 65 6.07 5.62 -5.84
C ALA A 65 5.73 4.80 -7.10
N GLU A 66 6.52 3.78 -7.42
CA GLU A 66 6.23 2.88 -8.54
C GLU A 66 4.94 2.07 -8.38
N LEU A 67 4.60 1.63 -7.16
CA LEU A 67 3.32 0.95 -6.89
C LEU A 67 2.15 1.92 -6.99
N TRP A 68 2.31 3.13 -6.46
CA TRP A 68 1.32 4.20 -6.61
C TRP A 68 1.08 4.56 -8.09
N ASN A 69 2.16 4.78 -8.84
CA ASN A 69 2.12 5.10 -10.28
C ASN A 69 1.45 4.01 -11.10
N MET A 70 1.60 2.74 -10.72
CA MET A 70 0.87 1.64 -11.36
C MET A 70 -0.65 1.85 -11.25
N PHE A 71 -1.18 2.13 -10.06
CA PHE A 71 -2.60 2.38 -9.89
C PHE A 71 -3.03 3.70 -10.54
N TYR A 72 -2.23 4.77 -10.46
CA TYR A 72 -2.54 6.02 -11.16
C TYR A 72 -2.67 5.79 -12.66
N SER A 73 -1.76 5.00 -13.25
CA SER A 73 -1.80 4.67 -14.67
C SER A 73 -3.02 3.81 -15.02
N LEU A 74 -3.39 2.84 -14.18
CA LEU A 74 -4.57 1.99 -14.40
C LEU A 74 -5.86 2.78 -14.47
N PHE A 75 -5.99 3.84 -13.67
CA PHE A 75 -7.19 4.69 -13.60
C PHE A 75 -7.06 6.01 -14.39
N GLY A 76 -5.97 6.21 -15.14
CA GLY A 76 -5.75 7.45 -15.91
C GLY A 76 -5.61 8.72 -15.07
N LEU A 77 -5.03 8.62 -13.87
CA LEU A 77 -4.99 9.69 -12.87
C LEU A 77 -3.70 10.48 -12.89
N SER A 78 -3.83 11.79 -12.71
CA SER A 78 -2.73 12.67 -12.31
C SER A 78 -2.81 12.91 -10.81
N TRP A 79 -1.81 12.46 -10.07
CA TRP A 79 -1.80 12.52 -8.61
C TRP A 79 -0.53 13.20 -8.08
N VAL A 80 -0.69 14.08 -7.10
CA VAL A 80 0.40 14.68 -6.34
C VAL A 80 0.44 14.05 -4.96
N MET A 81 1.54 13.40 -4.63
CA MET A 81 1.68 12.67 -3.36
C MET A 81 1.62 13.62 -2.15
N PRO A 82 0.68 13.44 -1.20
CA PRO A 82 0.62 14.27 0.00
C PRO A 82 1.80 14.09 0.95
N HIS A 83 1.92 14.97 1.94
CA HIS A 83 3.05 14.96 2.87
C HIS A 83 2.87 13.94 4.01
N SER A 84 1.63 13.69 4.42
CA SER A 84 1.32 12.74 5.50
C SER A 84 0.49 11.56 5.00
N ILE A 85 0.61 10.44 5.72
CA ILE A 85 -0.17 9.22 5.42
C ILE A 85 -1.67 9.49 5.58
N LYS A 86 -2.03 10.30 6.58
CA LYS A 86 -3.41 10.71 6.81
C LYS A 86 -3.98 11.50 5.64
N GLU A 87 -3.26 12.51 5.15
CA GLU A 87 -3.68 13.28 3.97
C GLU A 87 -3.79 12.38 2.73
N ALA A 88 -2.87 11.43 2.55
CA ALA A 88 -2.96 10.45 1.46
C ALA A 88 -4.26 9.63 1.52
N TYR A 89 -4.66 9.12 2.69
CA TYR A 89 -5.93 8.41 2.86
C TYR A 89 -7.15 9.32 2.65
N GLU A 90 -7.12 10.52 3.21
CA GLU A 90 -8.24 11.48 3.12
C GLU A 90 -8.46 11.91 1.67
N SER A 91 -7.41 12.36 0.99
CA SER A 91 -7.46 12.74 -0.42
C SER A 91 -7.88 11.57 -1.32
N TRP A 92 -7.41 10.35 -1.07
CA TRP A 92 -7.78 9.18 -1.87
C TRP A 92 -9.29 8.87 -1.76
N CYS A 93 -9.85 9.04 -0.56
CA CYS A 93 -11.27 8.83 -0.32
C CYS A 93 -12.17 9.93 -0.91
N CYS A 94 -11.63 11.11 -1.24
CA CYS A 94 -12.37 12.22 -1.82
C CYS A 94 -12.65 12.04 -3.33
N TRP A 95 -11.93 11.14 -4.00
CA TRP A 95 -12.12 10.90 -5.42
C TRP A 95 -13.47 10.24 -5.70
N LYS A 96 -14.16 10.75 -6.73
CA LYS A 96 -15.40 10.18 -7.25
C LYS A 96 -15.04 9.14 -8.29
N VAL A 97 -15.27 7.88 -7.94
CA VAL A 97 -15.17 6.73 -8.86
C VAL A 97 -16.54 6.11 -9.04
N ASP A 98 -16.70 5.34 -10.11
CA ASP A 98 -17.93 4.60 -10.35
C ASP A 98 -18.28 3.69 -9.16
N SER A 99 -19.59 3.53 -8.92
CA SER A 99 -20.09 2.74 -7.80
C SER A 99 -19.63 1.28 -7.82
N THR A 100 -19.40 0.72 -9.02
CA THR A 100 -18.96 -0.66 -9.25
C THR A 100 -17.56 -0.91 -8.70
N ILE A 101 -16.62 0.03 -8.89
CA ILE A 101 -15.23 -0.09 -8.42
C ILE A 101 -14.98 0.58 -7.08
N LYS A 102 -15.97 1.29 -6.52
CA LYS A 102 -15.82 2.08 -5.28
C LYS A 102 -15.26 1.30 -4.10
N GLN A 103 -15.60 0.02 -3.99
CA GLN A 103 -15.07 -0.83 -2.92
C GLN A 103 -13.60 -1.17 -3.16
N THR A 104 -13.25 -1.62 -4.37
CA THR A 104 -11.86 -1.89 -4.78
C THR A 104 -10.98 -0.65 -4.65
N TRP A 105 -11.48 0.50 -5.11
CA TRP A 105 -10.81 1.80 -5.01
C TRP A 105 -10.36 2.10 -3.59
N LYS A 106 -11.25 1.92 -2.60
CA LYS A 106 -10.94 2.17 -1.18
C LYS A 106 -9.87 1.23 -0.62
N MET A 107 -9.70 0.04 -1.19
CA MET A 107 -8.73 -0.95 -0.72
C MET A 107 -7.31 -0.70 -1.24
N ILE A 108 -7.15 0.05 -2.33
CA ILE A 108 -5.85 0.27 -2.99
C ILE A 108 -4.75 0.79 -2.04
N PRO A 109 -4.97 1.84 -1.22
CA PRO A 109 -3.92 2.32 -0.31
C PRO A 109 -3.48 1.24 0.67
N ALA A 110 -4.42 0.46 1.19
CA ALA A 110 -4.12 -0.66 2.07
C ALA A 110 -3.30 -1.75 1.36
N ALA A 111 -3.58 -2.03 0.08
CA ALA A 111 -2.87 -3.02 -0.70
C ALA A 111 -1.41 -2.61 -0.93
N ILE A 112 -1.20 -1.35 -1.31
CA ILE A 112 0.13 -0.77 -1.47
C ILE A 112 0.89 -0.83 -0.14
N PHE A 113 0.30 -0.31 0.93
CA PHE A 113 0.98 -0.23 2.23
C PHE A 113 1.33 -1.60 2.78
N TRP A 114 0.42 -2.57 2.63
CA TRP A 114 0.68 -3.93 3.07
C TRP A 114 1.79 -4.59 2.26
N SER A 115 1.77 -4.48 0.92
CA SER A 115 2.83 -5.00 0.06
C SER A 115 4.20 -4.39 0.40
N ILE A 116 4.26 -3.08 0.58
CA ILE A 116 5.47 -2.35 0.98
C ILE A 116 5.98 -2.80 2.34
N TRP A 117 5.09 -2.99 3.31
CA TRP A 117 5.48 -3.46 4.64
C TRP A 117 6.03 -4.88 4.61
N ARG A 118 5.39 -5.79 3.86
CA ARG A 118 5.89 -7.16 3.67
C ARG A 118 7.27 -7.15 3.00
N GLU A 119 7.42 -6.44 1.89
CA GLU A 119 8.67 -6.38 1.14
C GLU A 119 9.80 -5.78 1.99
N ARG A 120 9.52 -4.68 2.70
CA ARG A 120 10.48 -4.06 3.63
C ARG A 120 10.93 -5.06 4.69
N ASN A 121 10.01 -5.79 5.31
CA ASN A 121 10.36 -6.77 6.32
C ASN A 121 11.14 -7.96 5.75
N ARG A 122 10.78 -8.43 4.55
CA ARG A 122 11.52 -9.49 3.84
C ARG A 122 12.98 -9.08 3.60
N ARG A 123 13.20 -7.87 3.10
CA ARG A 123 14.56 -7.32 2.93
C ARG A 123 15.30 -7.13 4.26
N CYS A 124 14.60 -6.69 5.30
CA CYS A 124 15.19 -6.43 6.62
C CYS A 124 15.62 -7.71 7.35
N PHE A 125 14.79 -8.75 7.31
CA PHE A 125 14.99 -9.96 8.13
C PHE A 125 15.53 -11.16 7.35
N GLU A 126 15.27 -11.23 6.05
CA GLU A 126 15.69 -12.36 5.21
C GLU A 126 16.74 -11.95 4.17
N GLY A 127 16.96 -10.65 3.95
CA GLY A 127 17.89 -10.15 2.93
C GLY A 127 17.42 -10.37 1.49
N LEU A 128 16.17 -10.81 1.29
CA LEU A 128 15.62 -11.14 -0.03
C LEU A 128 14.85 -9.95 -0.63
N SER A 129 15.28 -9.49 -1.81
CA SER A 129 14.63 -8.43 -2.57
C SER A 129 13.76 -9.01 -3.69
N THR A 130 12.50 -8.56 -3.77
CA THR A 130 11.60 -8.90 -4.87
C THR A 130 11.82 -7.94 -6.06
N PRO A 131 11.92 -8.42 -7.30
CA PRO A 131 11.91 -7.54 -8.48
C PRO A 131 10.66 -6.67 -8.52
N LEU A 132 10.79 -5.43 -9.00
CA LEU A 132 9.69 -4.45 -8.95
C LEU A 132 8.42 -4.92 -9.67
N HIS A 133 8.56 -5.58 -10.83
CA HIS A 133 7.41 -6.10 -11.58
C HIS A 133 6.67 -7.20 -10.80
N SER A 134 7.40 -8.11 -10.13
CA SER A 134 6.81 -9.15 -9.30
C SER A 134 6.12 -8.54 -8.07
N LEU A 135 6.72 -7.51 -7.46
CA LEU A 135 6.11 -6.79 -6.33
C LEU A 135 4.80 -6.08 -6.74
N LYS A 136 4.77 -5.46 -7.93
CA LYS A 136 3.56 -4.86 -8.52
C LYS A 136 2.48 -5.93 -8.73
N ALA A 137 2.84 -7.08 -9.31
CA ALA A 137 1.92 -8.21 -9.50
C ALA A 137 1.39 -8.76 -8.16
N GLU A 138 2.24 -8.96 -7.16
CA GLU A 138 1.83 -9.39 -5.82
C GLU A 138 0.87 -8.40 -5.16
N CYS A 139 1.05 -7.09 -5.38
CA CYS A 139 0.15 -6.06 -4.87
C CYS A 139 -1.24 -6.16 -5.52
N LEU A 140 -1.30 -6.34 -6.85
CA LEU A 140 -2.57 -6.57 -7.56
C LEU A 140 -3.26 -7.87 -7.11
N MET A 141 -2.50 -8.95 -6.93
CA MET A 141 -3.03 -10.22 -6.40
C MET A 141 -3.57 -10.05 -4.98
N CYS A 142 -2.88 -9.27 -4.15
CA CYS A 142 -3.34 -8.95 -2.80
C CYS A 142 -4.67 -8.21 -2.83
N LEU A 143 -4.79 -7.18 -3.67
CA LEU A 143 -6.03 -6.44 -3.87
C LEU A 143 -7.16 -7.36 -4.38
N TYR A 144 -6.90 -8.16 -5.41
CA TYR A 144 -7.84 -9.13 -5.96
C TYR A 144 -8.37 -10.08 -4.89
N SER A 145 -7.50 -10.62 -4.04
CA SER A 145 -7.89 -11.53 -2.96
C SER A 145 -8.80 -10.88 -1.91
N TRP A 146 -8.71 -9.56 -1.72
CA TRP A 146 -9.55 -8.81 -0.77
C TRP A 146 -10.86 -8.34 -1.39
N VAL A 147 -10.91 -8.16 -2.71
CA VAL A 147 -12.17 -7.94 -3.42
C VAL A 147 -12.98 -9.23 -3.41
N ASN A 148 -12.32 -10.36 -3.65
CA ASN A 148 -12.91 -11.68 -3.71
C ASN A 148 -12.59 -12.47 -2.44
N LEU A 149 -13.07 -12.03 -1.26
CA LEU A 149 -12.81 -12.64 0.07
C LEU A 149 -13.24 -14.13 0.22
N SER A 150 -13.42 -14.85 -0.88
CA SER A 150 -13.67 -16.28 -1.04
C SER A 150 -13.18 -16.75 -2.44
N TYR A 151 -12.24 -17.71 -2.44
CA TYR A 151 -11.69 -18.53 -3.54
C TYR A 151 -10.96 -17.84 -4.73
N VAL A 152 -9.71 -18.27 -4.97
CA VAL A 152 -8.95 -17.99 -6.19
C VAL A 152 -9.30 -19.10 -7.17
N ASP A 153 -10.20 -18.84 -8.12
CA ASP A 153 -10.39 -19.75 -9.25
C ASP A 153 -9.99 -19.06 -10.55
N SER A 154 -8.90 -19.58 -11.15
CA SER A 154 -8.32 -19.28 -12.47
C SER A 154 -7.57 -17.95 -12.68
N LEU A 155 -6.55 -18.00 -13.54
CA LEU A 155 -5.82 -16.84 -14.06
C LEU A 155 -6.73 -15.94 -14.91
N ASP A 156 -7.73 -16.51 -15.57
CA ASP A 156 -8.70 -15.77 -16.38
C ASP A 156 -9.52 -14.81 -15.52
N SER A 157 -9.93 -15.24 -14.31
CA SER A 157 -10.62 -14.36 -13.36
C SER A 157 -9.75 -13.18 -12.90
N PHE A 158 -8.45 -13.42 -12.68
CA PHE A 158 -7.51 -12.34 -12.34
C PHE A 158 -7.31 -11.37 -13.52
N SER A 159 -7.14 -11.89 -14.74
CA SER A 159 -7.01 -11.05 -15.94
C SER A 159 -8.25 -10.19 -16.16
N ASN A 160 -9.44 -10.79 -16.04
CA ASN A 160 -10.72 -10.08 -16.12
C ASN A 160 -10.84 -9.01 -15.03
N PHE A 161 -10.38 -9.30 -13.81
CA PHE A 161 -10.33 -8.31 -12.74
C PHE A 161 -9.44 -7.12 -13.11
N VAL A 162 -8.20 -7.37 -13.56
CA VAL A 162 -7.28 -6.29 -13.98
C VAL A 162 -7.89 -5.49 -15.13
N GLY A 163 -8.51 -6.16 -16.10
CA GLY A 163 -9.25 -5.52 -17.20
C GLY A 163 -10.38 -4.61 -16.71
N SER A 164 -11.12 -5.01 -15.67
CA SER A 164 -12.18 -4.17 -15.11
C SER A 164 -11.67 -2.90 -14.41
N LEU A 165 -10.41 -2.90 -13.93
CA LEU A 165 -9.79 -1.69 -13.37
C LEU A 165 -9.38 -0.67 -14.44
N VAL A 166 -9.04 -1.14 -15.64
CA VAL A 166 -8.60 -0.28 -16.76
C VAL A 166 -9.79 0.42 -17.44
N LEU A 167 -10.97 -0.20 -17.40
CA LEU A 167 -12.17 0.30 -18.07
C LEU A 167 -13.05 1.22 -17.20
N ALA A 168 -12.65 1.48 -15.95
CA ALA A 168 -13.43 2.20 -14.94
C ALA A 168 -12.83 3.57 -14.60
#